data_AF-A0A0M4SP98-F1
#
_entry.id   AF-A0A0M4SP98-F1
#
_cell.length_a   1.000
_cell.length_b   1.000
_cell.length_c   1.000
_cell.angle_alpha   90.00
_cell.angle_beta   90.00
_cell.angle_gamma   90.00
#
_symmetry.space_group_name_H-M   'P 1'
#
loop_
_entity.id
_entity.type
_entity.pdbx_description
1 polymer ?
#
loop_
_entity_poly.entity_id
_entity_poly.type
_entity_poly.pdbx_seq_one_letter_code
_entity_poly.pdbx_strand_id
1 'polypeptide(L)'
;MAIAPDKAIAETLPTPAKHQEFDWQNCWYPIAFTQDLPQDLPYRFSLYNEPLVLFRNQEGKLGCLTDRCSHRAARLSDGQIIDGRIECLYHGWQFGIDGQCLHIPQLPQDAKMPANACVKSLPVVERQGIIWMWAGQEQPIEELIPTIPELDKPGVFCTDYIRDLPYDQTYFIENVIDPAHVYISHDGVVGKRENAQPLDLEVLDSSLSGIRGRWRSTRQPHQPWSLLNFIAPNLVLYQSDNSNTGKFGGVVLYSLPLSKDRCRVFVRNYGNFFPWQMKLMPRWFDHIMIRNIILEGDLQIVVEQKRQIERLGKSLKEIYLPLKTSDTLVVEYRKWLDKFGQGLPFYQGYSSEKDFHSNELQENSLTLDRLSQHTQICSSCNQAYRVTNFSKQILIGLAIALAALAILTDNSWVKPVAVAGGLLAVVLAFAAQKLKTKFERAYTRH
;
A
#
# COMPACT_ATOMS: atom_id res chain seq x y z
N MET A 1 40.81 63.37 -19.64
CA MET A 1 40.18 62.86 -20.87
C MET A 1 39.07 61.94 -20.43
N ALA A 2 37.82 62.38 -20.61
CA ALA A 2 36.63 61.75 -20.05
C ALA A 2 36.28 60.45 -20.78
N ILE A 3 35.88 59.43 -20.02
CA ILE A 3 35.35 58.17 -20.54
C ILE A 3 33.84 58.40 -20.77
N ALA A 4 33.40 58.22 -22.02
CA ALA A 4 31.98 58.17 -22.39
C ALA A 4 31.47 56.72 -22.27
N PRO A 5 30.18 56.52 -21.93
CA PRO A 5 29.60 55.20 -21.69
C PRO A 5 29.03 54.61 -22.97
N ASP A 6 29.23 53.31 -23.19
CA ASP A 6 28.59 52.60 -24.29
C ASP A 6 27.39 51.77 -23.83
N LYS A 7 26.36 51.85 -24.67
CA LYS A 7 24.98 51.40 -24.44
C LYS A 7 24.83 49.87 -24.47
N ALA A 8 24.01 49.40 -23.54
CA ALA A 8 22.99 48.36 -23.69
C ALA A 8 23.26 47.22 -24.69
N ILE A 9 23.69 46.07 -24.17
CA ILE A 9 23.30 44.75 -24.69
C ILE A 9 22.22 44.22 -23.76
N ALA A 10 20.97 44.56 -24.09
CA ALA A 10 19.82 43.85 -23.57
C ALA A 10 19.52 42.73 -24.57
N GLU A 11 19.99 41.51 -24.30
CA GLU A 11 19.54 40.34 -25.03
C GLU A 11 19.51 39.10 -24.14
N THR A 12 18.28 38.63 -23.94
CA THR A 12 17.87 37.30 -23.45
C THR A 12 18.12 37.00 -21.96
N LEU A 13 17.32 37.64 -21.10
CA LEU A 13 16.86 36.98 -19.88
C LEU A 13 16.22 35.65 -20.28
N PRO A 14 16.58 34.51 -19.67
CA PRO A 14 15.91 33.25 -19.93
C PRO A 14 14.43 33.44 -19.62
N THR A 15 13.59 33.08 -20.59
CA THR A 15 12.14 32.92 -20.39
C THR A 15 11.95 32.10 -19.11
N PRO A 16 11.07 32.51 -18.17
CA PRO A 16 10.83 31.71 -16.97
C PRO A 16 10.51 30.29 -17.42
N ALA A 17 11.30 29.32 -16.95
CA ALA A 17 11.12 27.92 -17.30
C ALA A 17 9.64 27.59 -17.20
N LYS A 18 9.06 27.08 -18.29
CA LYS A 18 7.71 26.49 -18.28
C LYS A 18 7.58 25.70 -16.98
N HIS A 19 6.52 25.96 -16.21
CA HIS A 19 6.23 25.21 -14.99
C HIS A 19 6.42 23.72 -15.29
N GLN A 20 7.45 23.13 -14.69
CA GLN A 20 7.80 21.74 -14.92
C GLN A 20 6.81 20.91 -14.11
N GLU A 21 5.80 20.33 -14.74
CA GLU A 21 4.86 19.43 -14.07
C GLU A 21 5.46 18.03 -13.91
N PHE A 22 5.06 17.33 -12.86
CA PHE A 22 5.45 15.94 -12.63
C PHE A 22 4.66 15.01 -13.54
N ASP A 23 5.38 14.26 -14.37
CA ASP A 23 4.80 13.26 -15.26
C ASP A 23 4.54 11.94 -14.52
N TRP A 24 3.37 11.86 -13.89
CA TRP A 24 2.94 10.67 -13.17
C TRP A 24 2.61 9.49 -14.09
N GLN A 25 2.40 9.74 -15.38
CA GLN A 25 2.08 8.68 -16.33
C GLN A 25 3.34 7.90 -16.65
N ASN A 26 4.49 8.54 -16.84
CA ASN A 26 5.76 7.85 -17.08
C ASN A 26 6.50 7.46 -15.77
N CYS A 27 5.82 6.67 -14.93
CA CYS A 27 6.32 6.21 -13.64
C CYS A 27 6.09 4.70 -13.40
N TRP A 28 6.92 4.12 -12.53
CA TRP A 28 6.72 2.77 -11.98
C TRP A 28 5.88 2.79 -10.71
N TYR A 29 4.86 1.94 -10.65
CA TYR A 29 3.98 1.78 -9.49
C TYR A 29 4.06 0.35 -8.92
N PRO A 30 4.17 0.19 -7.59
CA PRO A 30 4.15 -1.13 -6.96
C PRO A 30 2.73 -1.68 -6.91
N ILE A 31 2.55 -2.94 -7.30
CA ILE A 31 1.23 -3.59 -7.41
C ILE A 31 0.97 -4.55 -6.24
N ALA A 32 1.96 -5.39 -5.95
CA ALA A 32 1.90 -6.48 -4.99
C ALA A 32 3.32 -6.89 -4.56
N PHE A 33 3.47 -7.45 -3.36
CA PHE A 33 4.66 -8.26 -3.07
C PHE A 33 4.57 -9.58 -3.82
N THR A 34 5.67 -10.06 -4.40
CA THR A 34 5.69 -11.32 -5.17
C THR A 34 5.09 -12.49 -4.38
N GLN A 35 5.45 -12.58 -3.10
CA GLN A 35 4.97 -13.61 -2.17
C GLN A 35 3.47 -13.56 -1.87
N ASP A 36 2.80 -12.44 -2.15
CA ASP A 36 1.37 -12.24 -1.89
C ASP A 36 0.52 -12.35 -3.17
N LEU A 37 1.15 -12.53 -4.33
CA LEU A 37 0.45 -12.71 -5.59
C LEU A 37 -0.08 -14.16 -5.71
N PRO A 38 -1.38 -14.36 -6.02
CA PRO A 38 -1.91 -15.70 -6.29
C PRO A 38 -1.23 -16.32 -7.52
N GLN A 39 -1.09 -17.65 -7.52
CA GLN A 39 -0.48 -18.38 -8.63
C GLN A 39 -1.45 -18.54 -9.80
N ASP A 40 -2.68 -19.00 -9.52
CA ASP A 40 -3.64 -19.45 -10.54
C ASP A 40 -4.92 -18.60 -10.60
N LEU A 41 -4.91 -17.40 -10.01
CA LEU A 41 -6.07 -16.51 -10.00
C LEU A 41 -5.68 -15.12 -10.52
N PRO A 42 -6.59 -14.43 -11.23
CA PRO A 42 -6.41 -13.02 -11.54
C PRO A 42 -6.27 -12.18 -10.26
N TYR A 43 -5.36 -11.21 -10.28
CA TYR A 43 -5.15 -10.25 -9.20
C TYR A 43 -5.67 -8.87 -9.62
N ARG A 44 -6.76 -8.44 -8.97
CA ARG A 44 -7.43 -7.17 -9.26
C ARG A 44 -6.79 -6.00 -8.50
N PHE A 45 -6.60 -4.89 -9.21
CA PHE A 45 -6.25 -3.60 -8.60
C PHE A 45 -6.72 -2.44 -9.49
N SER A 46 -6.33 -1.22 -9.14
CA SER A 46 -6.55 -0.03 -9.97
C SER A 46 -5.41 0.97 -9.80
N LEU A 47 -5.25 1.87 -10.76
CA LEU A 47 -4.40 3.06 -10.65
C LEU A 47 -5.26 4.28 -10.96
N TYR A 48 -5.48 5.15 -9.99
CA TYR A 48 -6.33 6.35 -10.12
C TYR A 48 -7.70 6.07 -10.78
N ASN A 49 -8.46 5.12 -10.24
CA ASN A 49 -9.74 4.59 -10.76
C ASN A 49 -9.67 3.76 -12.05
N GLU A 50 -8.54 3.69 -12.75
CA GLU A 50 -8.42 2.82 -13.92
C GLU A 50 -8.29 1.34 -13.46
N PRO A 51 -9.24 0.47 -13.78
CA PRO A 51 -9.24 -0.90 -13.29
C PRO A 51 -8.25 -1.77 -14.08
N LEU A 52 -7.45 -2.55 -13.36
CA LEU A 52 -6.33 -3.32 -13.89
C LEU A 52 -6.34 -4.75 -13.33
N VAL A 53 -5.80 -5.68 -14.11
CA VAL A 53 -5.70 -7.09 -13.73
C VAL A 53 -4.30 -7.61 -14.01
N LEU A 54 -3.70 -8.25 -13.01
CA LEU A 54 -2.41 -8.92 -13.09
C LEU A 54 -2.64 -10.43 -13.04
N PHE A 55 -1.95 -11.20 -13.88
CA PHE A 55 -2.00 -12.66 -13.84
C PHE A 55 -0.70 -13.29 -14.36
N ARG A 56 -0.52 -14.59 -14.12
CA ARG A 56 0.61 -15.36 -14.64
C ARG A 56 0.17 -16.26 -15.80
N ASN A 57 1.03 -16.38 -16.81
CA ASN A 57 0.87 -17.40 -17.83
C ASN A 57 1.45 -18.75 -17.37
N GLN A 58 1.36 -19.79 -18.20
CA GLN A 58 1.90 -21.13 -17.92
C GLN A 58 3.42 -21.15 -17.69
N GLU A 59 4.15 -20.19 -18.26
CA GLU A 59 5.61 -20.04 -18.08
C GLU A 59 5.96 -19.25 -16.80
N GLY A 60 4.97 -18.82 -16.02
CA GLY A 60 5.16 -17.99 -14.82
C GLY A 60 5.39 -16.50 -15.10
N LYS A 61 5.40 -16.08 -16.38
CA LYS A 61 5.53 -14.66 -16.78
C LYS A 61 4.28 -13.89 -16.42
N LEU A 62 4.48 -12.65 -15.98
CA LEU A 62 3.40 -11.75 -15.58
C LEU A 62 2.86 -10.96 -16.77
N GLY A 63 1.55 -10.78 -16.81
CA GLY A 63 0.87 -9.83 -17.68
C GLY A 63 -0.03 -8.92 -16.86
N CYS A 64 0.00 -7.62 -17.15
CA CYS A 64 -0.92 -6.64 -16.60
C CYS A 64 -1.78 -6.07 -17.73
N LEU A 65 -3.10 -6.20 -17.61
CA LEU A 65 -4.04 -5.71 -18.61
C LEU A 65 -5.00 -4.69 -17.99
N THR A 66 -5.59 -3.83 -18.82
CA THR A 66 -6.83 -3.14 -18.44
C THR A 66 -7.90 -4.18 -18.12
N ASP A 67 -8.58 -4.05 -16.98
CA ASP A 67 -9.55 -5.02 -16.48
C ASP A 67 -10.92 -4.87 -17.16
N ARG A 68 -10.91 -4.98 -18.48
CA ARG A 68 -12.07 -4.78 -19.35
C ARG A 68 -11.93 -5.62 -20.61
N CYS A 69 -12.75 -6.67 -20.71
CA CYS A 69 -12.85 -7.47 -21.92
C CYS A 69 -13.29 -6.61 -23.11
N SER A 70 -12.58 -6.69 -24.23
CA SER A 70 -12.89 -5.92 -25.44
C SER A 70 -14.19 -6.34 -26.15
N HIS A 71 -14.80 -7.47 -25.76
CA HIS A 71 -16.08 -7.90 -26.31
C HIS A 71 -17.25 -7.05 -25.79
N ARG A 72 -17.50 -7.04 -24.48
CA ARG A 72 -18.65 -6.34 -23.84
C ARG A 72 -18.32 -5.72 -22.49
N ALA A 73 -17.08 -5.31 -22.30
CA ALA A 73 -16.59 -4.62 -21.11
C ALA A 73 -16.75 -5.36 -19.77
N ALA A 74 -17.01 -6.67 -19.79
CA ALA A 74 -16.95 -7.49 -18.58
C ALA A 74 -15.55 -7.45 -17.96
N ARG A 75 -15.48 -7.49 -16.62
CA ARG A 75 -14.20 -7.53 -15.90
C ARG A 75 -13.50 -8.86 -16.18
N LEU A 76 -12.22 -8.79 -16.49
CA LEU A 76 -11.37 -9.96 -16.68
C LEU A 76 -10.91 -10.53 -15.33
N SER A 77 -10.84 -9.71 -14.29
CA SER A 77 -10.43 -10.11 -12.94
C SER A 77 -11.44 -10.98 -12.20
N ASP A 78 -12.72 -10.95 -12.61
CA ASP A 78 -13.72 -11.95 -12.19
C ASP A 78 -13.56 -13.28 -12.96
N GLY A 79 -12.62 -13.30 -13.91
CA GLY A 79 -12.25 -14.41 -14.79
C GLY A 79 -11.62 -15.61 -14.10
N GLN A 80 -11.11 -16.50 -14.93
CA GLN A 80 -10.25 -17.60 -14.52
C GLN A 80 -9.01 -17.68 -15.42
N ILE A 81 -7.97 -18.37 -14.96
CA ILE A 81 -6.77 -18.62 -15.77
C ILE A 81 -6.89 -20.01 -16.38
N ILE A 82 -6.97 -20.08 -17.72
CA ILE A 82 -7.02 -21.32 -18.50
C ILE A 82 -5.81 -21.33 -19.42
N ASP A 83 -4.98 -22.35 -19.30
CA ASP A 83 -3.76 -22.52 -20.10
C ASP A 83 -2.87 -21.26 -20.15
N GLY A 84 -2.77 -20.55 -19.03
CA GLY A 84 -1.95 -19.34 -18.91
C GLY A 84 -2.53 -18.11 -19.59
N ARG A 85 -3.83 -18.15 -19.91
CA ARG A 85 -4.59 -17.07 -20.52
C ARG A 85 -5.69 -16.66 -19.57
N ILE A 86 -5.99 -15.36 -19.51
CA ILE A 86 -7.11 -14.88 -18.72
C ILE A 86 -8.40 -15.05 -19.53
N GLU A 87 -9.33 -15.84 -19.00
CA GLU A 87 -10.62 -16.12 -19.61
C GLU A 87 -11.71 -15.23 -19.00
N CYS A 88 -12.42 -14.50 -19.85
CA CYS A 88 -13.60 -13.75 -19.44
C CYS A 88 -14.78 -14.68 -19.18
N LEU A 89 -15.31 -14.70 -17.94
CA LEU A 89 -16.46 -15.55 -17.58
C LEU A 89 -17.77 -15.20 -18.29
N TYR A 90 -17.85 -14.09 -19.04
CA TYR A 90 -19.09 -13.78 -19.75
C TYR A 90 -19.28 -14.66 -21.00
N HIS A 91 -18.24 -14.82 -21.82
CA HIS A 91 -18.36 -15.56 -23.10
C HIS A 91 -17.14 -16.45 -23.41
N GLY A 92 -16.20 -16.59 -22.48
CA GLY A 92 -15.02 -17.45 -22.63
C GLY A 92 -13.94 -16.89 -23.56
N TRP A 93 -13.94 -15.59 -23.86
CA TRP A 93 -12.83 -14.98 -24.61
C TRP A 93 -11.56 -15.01 -23.77
N GLN A 94 -10.47 -15.51 -24.33
CA GLN A 94 -9.20 -15.67 -23.62
C GLN A 94 -8.15 -14.71 -24.17
N PHE A 95 -7.40 -14.08 -23.27
CA PHE A 95 -6.36 -13.12 -23.60
C PHE A 95 -4.99 -13.55 -23.07
N GLY A 96 -3.95 -13.33 -23.86
CA GLY A 96 -2.55 -13.50 -23.45
C GLY A 96 -2.04 -12.34 -22.58
N ILE A 97 -0.82 -12.47 -22.06
CA ILE A 97 -0.15 -11.44 -21.24
C ILE A 97 0.14 -10.13 -22.02
N ASP A 98 0.24 -10.24 -23.34
CA ASP A 98 0.37 -9.12 -24.29
C ASP A 98 -0.98 -8.48 -24.63
N GLY A 99 -2.07 -9.01 -24.09
CA GLY A 99 -3.43 -8.53 -24.29
C GLY A 99 -4.06 -8.98 -25.60
N GLN A 100 -3.39 -9.79 -26.42
CA GLN A 100 -3.98 -10.34 -27.64
C GLN A 100 -5.06 -11.38 -27.29
N CYS A 101 -6.19 -11.37 -28.00
CA CYS A 101 -7.17 -12.44 -27.87
C CYS A 101 -6.66 -13.69 -28.58
N LEU A 102 -6.52 -14.79 -27.82
CA LEU A 102 -5.95 -16.05 -28.29
C LEU A 102 -7.03 -17.11 -28.52
N HIS A 103 -8.24 -16.91 -27.99
CA HIS A 103 -9.34 -17.84 -28.15
C HIS A 103 -10.68 -17.13 -28.01
N ILE A 104 -11.59 -17.41 -28.93
CA ILE A 104 -13.00 -17.00 -28.90
C ILE A 104 -13.83 -18.26 -29.14
N PRO A 105 -14.58 -18.78 -28.15
CA PRO A 105 -15.31 -20.03 -28.31
C PRO A 105 -16.40 -19.97 -29.38
N GLN A 106 -16.95 -18.78 -29.64
CA GLN A 106 -18.02 -18.57 -30.62
C GLN A 106 -17.50 -18.25 -32.03
N LEU A 107 -16.18 -18.18 -32.23
CA LEU A 107 -15.58 -17.92 -33.54
C LEU A 107 -15.41 -19.26 -34.27
N PRO A 108 -15.93 -19.42 -35.51
CA PRO A 108 -15.69 -20.62 -36.32
C PRO A 108 -14.20 -20.92 -36.46
N GLN A 109 -13.84 -22.20 -36.51
CA GLN A 109 -12.44 -22.64 -36.49
C GLN A 109 -11.61 -22.13 -37.68
N ASP A 110 -12.27 -21.90 -38.81
CA ASP A 110 -11.70 -21.37 -40.06
C ASP A 110 -11.78 -19.84 -40.16
N ALA A 111 -12.45 -19.16 -39.22
CA ALA A 111 -12.56 -17.71 -39.20
C ALA A 111 -11.30 -17.05 -38.63
N LYS A 112 -10.94 -15.89 -39.19
CA LYS A 112 -9.81 -15.10 -38.71
C LYS A 112 -10.17 -14.35 -37.42
N MET A 113 -9.26 -14.35 -36.45
CA MET A 113 -9.38 -13.52 -35.24
C MET A 113 -9.55 -12.03 -35.62
N PRO A 114 -10.56 -11.32 -35.08
CA PRO A 114 -10.73 -9.89 -35.34
C PRO A 114 -9.52 -9.08 -34.91
N ALA A 115 -9.07 -8.13 -35.73
CA ALA A 115 -7.86 -7.35 -35.45
C ALA A 115 -7.94 -6.49 -34.17
N ASN A 116 -9.15 -6.13 -33.76
CA ASN A 116 -9.46 -5.37 -32.55
C ASN A 116 -9.81 -6.25 -31.34
N ALA A 117 -9.69 -7.58 -31.47
CA ALA A 117 -9.85 -8.50 -30.34
C ALA A 117 -8.58 -8.47 -29.48
N CYS A 118 -8.37 -7.37 -28.78
CA CYS A 118 -7.24 -7.17 -27.89
C CYS A 118 -7.64 -6.31 -26.69
N VAL A 119 -6.81 -6.34 -25.65
CA VAL A 119 -6.92 -5.56 -24.42
C VAL A 119 -5.59 -4.86 -24.23
N LYS A 120 -5.59 -3.64 -23.70
CA LYS A 120 -4.34 -2.91 -23.48
C LYS A 120 -3.50 -3.64 -22.42
N SER A 121 -2.26 -3.97 -22.76
CA SER A 121 -1.25 -4.51 -21.85
C SER A 121 -0.34 -3.39 -21.35
N LEU A 122 0.13 -3.51 -20.10
CA LEU A 122 1.08 -2.60 -19.47
C LEU A 122 2.34 -3.37 -19.04
N PRO A 123 3.54 -2.82 -19.28
CA PRO A 123 4.78 -3.48 -18.87
C PRO A 123 4.83 -3.72 -17.37
N VAL A 124 5.31 -4.91 -16.99
CA VAL A 124 5.53 -5.30 -15.60
C VAL A 124 6.89 -5.93 -15.41
N VAL A 125 7.49 -5.68 -14.25
CA VAL A 125 8.78 -6.26 -13.88
C VAL A 125 8.77 -6.61 -12.39
N GLU A 126 9.43 -7.71 -12.05
CA GLU A 126 9.69 -8.07 -10.67
C GLU A 126 11.04 -7.52 -10.24
N ARG A 127 11.07 -6.68 -9.19
CA ARG A 127 12.30 -6.10 -8.65
C ARG A 127 12.20 -5.97 -7.13
N GLN A 128 13.23 -6.49 -6.43
CA GLN A 128 13.30 -6.53 -4.96
C GLN A 128 12.05 -7.16 -4.30
N GLY A 129 11.50 -8.23 -4.89
CA GLY A 129 10.32 -8.94 -4.36
C GLY A 129 9.01 -8.16 -4.45
N ILE A 130 8.96 -7.11 -5.28
CA ILE A 130 7.76 -6.32 -5.59
C ILE A 130 7.49 -6.45 -7.10
N ILE A 131 6.22 -6.59 -7.46
CA ILE A 131 5.78 -6.47 -8.85
C ILE A 131 5.51 -5.00 -9.14
N TRP A 132 6.21 -4.46 -10.13
CA TRP A 132 6.10 -3.08 -10.60
C TRP A 132 5.37 -3.03 -11.93
N MET A 133 4.54 -2.01 -12.14
CA MET A 133 3.90 -1.69 -13.42
C MET A 133 4.34 -0.33 -13.90
N TRP A 134 4.68 -0.24 -15.19
CA TRP A 134 4.91 1.02 -15.87
C TRP A 134 3.57 1.60 -16.34
N ALA A 135 3.22 2.79 -15.86
CA ALA A 135 1.98 3.46 -16.26
C ALA A 135 2.09 4.18 -17.63
N GLY A 136 3.32 4.35 -18.12
CA GLY A 136 3.63 5.21 -19.26
C GLY A 136 3.29 4.57 -20.60
N GLN A 137 3.16 5.42 -21.62
CA GLN A 137 3.04 4.96 -23.01
C GLN A 137 4.40 4.78 -23.68
N GLU A 138 5.41 5.48 -23.18
CA GLU A 138 6.79 5.37 -23.66
C GLU A 138 7.43 4.06 -23.21
N GLN A 139 8.60 3.75 -23.79
CA GLN A 139 9.36 2.58 -23.40
C GLN A 139 9.73 2.66 -21.91
N PRO A 140 9.48 1.60 -21.13
CA PRO A 140 9.79 1.60 -19.70
C PRO A 140 11.29 1.72 -19.46
N ILE A 141 11.68 2.57 -18.52
CA ILE A 141 13.07 2.74 -18.07
C ILE A 141 13.19 2.09 -16.69
N GLU A 142 13.79 0.90 -16.60
CA GLU A 142 13.85 0.13 -15.35
C GLU A 142 14.65 0.84 -14.24
N GLU A 143 15.61 1.69 -14.59
CA GLU A 143 16.40 2.48 -13.64
C GLU A 143 15.56 3.49 -12.85
N LEU A 144 14.37 3.82 -13.33
CA LEU A 144 13.42 4.67 -12.61
C LEU A 144 12.65 3.94 -11.51
N ILE A 145 12.80 2.61 -11.37
CA ILE A 145 12.21 1.88 -10.24
C ILE A 145 12.89 2.36 -8.96
N PRO A 146 12.13 2.85 -7.96
CA PRO A 146 12.69 3.37 -6.71
C PRO A 146 13.17 2.22 -5.78
N THR A 147 14.26 1.58 -6.18
CA THR A 147 14.92 0.49 -5.45
C THR A 147 15.70 1.00 -4.25
N ILE A 148 15.90 0.13 -3.26
CA ILE A 148 16.63 0.42 -2.03
C ILE A 148 17.93 -0.40 -2.05
N PRO A 149 19.10 0.21 -2.36
CA PRO A 149 20.35 -0.53 -2.54
C PRO A 149 20.77 -1.33 -1.29
N GLU A 150 20.40 -0.87 -0.10
CA GLU A 150 20.69 -1.58 1.14
C GLU A 150 20.04 -2.95 1.22
N LEU A 151 18.89 -3.18 0.57
CA LEU A 151 18.22 -4.49 0.58
C LEU A 151 19.04 -5.57 -0.13
N ASP A 152 19.91 -5.19 -1.06
CA ASP A 152 20.74 -6.12 -1.84
C ASP A 152 22.04 -6.48 -1.10
N LYS A 153 22.31 -5.86 0.07
CA LYS A 153 23.49 -6.16 0.88
C LYS A 153 23.32 -7.49 1.64
N PRO A 154 24.39 -8.28 1.80
CA PRO A 154 24.34 -9.53 2.55
C PRO A 154 24.01 -9.29 4.03
N GLY A 155 23.26 -10.22 4.63
CA GLY A 155 22.91 -10.17 6.05
C GLY A 155 21.76 -9.21 6.40
N VAL A 156 21.22 -8.49 5.42
CA VAL A 156 20.02 -7.66 5.61
C VAL A 156 18.79 -8.55 5.67
N PHE A 157 17.97 -8.30 6.69
CA PHE A 157 16.67 -8.91 6.83
C PHE A 157 15.60 -7.85 6.58
N CYS A 158 14.49 -8.25 5.97
CA CYS A 158 13.35 -7.37 5.78
C CYS A 158 12.04 -8.04 6.17
N THR A 159 11.06 -7.21 6.49
CA THR A 159 9.69 -7.60 6.81
C THR A 159 8.73 -6.75 6.00
N ASP A 160 7.75 -7.40 5.39
CA ASP A 160 6.82 -6.79 4.45
C ASP A 160 5.39 -6.79 4.99
N TYR A 161 4.71 -5.66 4.82
CA TYR A 161 3.31 -5.46 5.18
C TYR A 161 2.61 -4.65 4.10
N ILE A 162 1.39 -5.04 3.73
CA ILE A 162 0.60 -4.42 2.66
C ILE A 162 -0.80 -4.11 3.18
N ARG A 163 -1.36 -2.94 2.87
CA ARG A 163 -2.73 -2.60 3.28
C ARG A 163 -3.38 -1.58 2.35
N ASP A 164 -4.67 -1.71 2.15
CA ASP A 164 -5.51 -0.68 1.53
C ASP A 164 -6.03 0.29 2.60
N LEU A 165 -5.73 1.57 2.40
CA LEU A 165 -6.17 2.68 3.21
C LEU A 165 -7.40 3.37 2.58
N PRO A 166 -8.36 3.82 3.39
CA PRO A 166 -9.61 4.46 2.98
C PRO A 166 -9.45 5.98 2.75
N TYR A 167 -8.36 6.40 2.12
CA TYR A 167 -8.09 7.77 1.68
C TYR A 167 -7.05 7.76 0.56
N ASP A 168 -6.94 8.87 -0.18
CA ASP A 168 -5.95 8.96 -1.26
C ASP A 168 -4.51 9.05 -0.75
N GLN A 169 -3.59 8.88 -1.69
CA GLN A 169 -2.15 8.85 -1.46
C GLN A 169 -1.60 10.13 -0.81
N THR A 170 -2.20 11.30 -1.04
CA THR A 170 -1.63 12.56 -0.52
C THR A 170 -1.76 12.65 1.00
N TYR A 171 -2.86 12.17 1.57
CA TYR A 171 -3.03 12.06 3.02
C TYR A 171 -2.11 11.01 3.63
N PHE A 172 -1.88 9.90 2.93
CA PHE A 172 -0.91 8.91 3.38
C PHE A 172 0.50 9.52 3.45
N ILE A 173 0.97 10.15 2.36
CA ILE A 173 2.30 10.77 2.34
C ILE A 173 2.41 11.84 3.42
N GLU A 174 1.44 12.74 3.53
CA GLU A 174 1.41 13.74 4.62
C GLU A 174 1.57 13.10 6.00
N ASN A 175 0.79 12.07 6.31
CA ASN A 175 0.85 11.37 7.58
C ASN A 175 2.21 10.69 7.82
N VAL A 176 2.82 10.11 6.79
CA VAL A 176 4.09 9.40 6.97
C VAL A 176 5.32 10.28 6.83
N ILE A 177 5.23 11.55 6.42
CA ILE A 177 6.38 12.47 6.49
C ILE A 177 6.42 13.31 7.77
N ASP A 178 5.42 13.15 8.64
CA ASP A 178 5.38 13.76 9.96
C ASP A 178 6.00 12.82 11.01
N PRO A 179 7.20 13.12 11.53
CA PRO A 179 7.76 12.34 12.64
C PRO A 179 7.16 12.73 14.01
N ALA A 180 6.44 13.84 14.14
CA ALA A 180 5.97 14.36 15.42
C ALA A 180 4.80 13.57 15.99
N HIS A 181 3.89 13.05 15.16
CA HIS A 181 2.74 12.27 15.62
C HIS A 181 3.15 10.91 16.21
N VAL A 182 4.33 10.39 15.86
CA VAL A 182 4.76 9.03 16.22
C VAL A 182 4.71 8.78 17.73
N TYR A 183 5.11 9.76 18.55
CA TYR A 183 5.06 9.63 20.01
C TYR A 183 3.63 9.62 20.57
N ILE A 184 2.67 10.20 19.86
CA ILE A 184 1.28 10.38 20.31
C ILE A 184 0.38 9.28 19.78
N SER A 185 0.34 9.07 18.46
CA SER A 185 -0.56 8.11 17.82
C SER A 185 -0.13 6.65 18.03
N HIS A 186 1.17 6.41 18.19
CA HIS A 186 1.75 5.08 18.35
C HIS A 186 2.27 4.79 19.76
N ASP A 187 1.66 5.44 20.75
CA ASP A 187 1.99 5.29 22.17
C ASP A 187 1.87 3.82 22.63
N GLY A 188 2.91 3.33 23.30
CA GLY A 188 2.99 1.95 23.79
C GLY A 188 3.33 0.90 22.72
N VAL A 189 3.53 1.30 21.46
CA VAL A 189 3.91 0.38 20.36
C VAL A 189 5.29 0.70 19.83
N VAL A 190 5.45 1.86 19.17
CA VAL A 190 6.74 2.36 18.66
C VAL A 190 7.11 3.74 19.22
N GLY A 191 6.16 4.45 19.81
CA GLY A 191 6.36 5.72 20.49
C GLY A 191 6.01 5.65 21.97
N LYS A 192 6.39 6.68 22.72
CA LYS A 192 5.90 6.95 24.07
C LYS A 192 5.44 8.39 24.17
N ARG A 193 4.23 8.62 24.69
CA ARG A 193 3.61 9.96 24.74
C ARG A 193 4.44 10.98 25.50
N GLU A 194 5.10 10.55 26.57
CA GLU A 194 6.01 11.37 27.41
C GLU A 194 7.24 11.92 26.64
N ASN A 195 7.60 11.29 25.53
CA ASN A 195 8.71 11.70 24.68
C ASN A 195 8.31 12.70 23.59
N ALA A 196 7.02 13.05 23.50
CA ALA A 196 6.57 14.10 22.60
C ALA A 196 7.23 15.44 22.96
N GLN A 197 7.78 16.10 21.94
CA GLN A 197 8.67 17.24 22.08
C GLN A 197 8.81 17.99 20.75
N PRO A 198 9.31 19.24 20.75
CA PRO A 198 9.74 19.91 19.53
C PRO A 198 10.83 19.12 18.80
N LEU A 199 10.80 19.12 17.46
CA LEU A 199 11.82 18.53 16.61
C LEU A 199 12.59 19.60 15.87
N ASP A 200 13.87 19.34 15.61
CA ASP A 200 14.61 20.04 14.57
C ASP A 200 14.24 19.38 13.24
N LEU A 201 13.73 20.16 12.28
CA LEU A 201 13.31 19.69 10.96
C LEU A 201 13.95 20.57 9.88
N GLU A 202 14.54 19.94 8.88
CA GLU A 202 15.18 20.66 7.77
C GLU A 202 14.82 20.04 6.42
N VAL A 203 14.46 20.89 5.46
CA VAL A 203 14.38 20.56 4.04
C VAL A 203 15.77 20.79 3.44
N LEU A 204 16.39 19.73 2.96
CA LEU A 204 17.71 19.77 2.32
C LEU A 204 17.61 20.06 0.82
N ASP A 205 16.60 19.50 0.16
CA ASP A 205 16.32 19.69 -1.26
C ASP A 205 14.82 19.52 -1.54
N SER A 206 14.31 20.24 -2.53
CA SER A 206 12.93 20.17 -3.01
C SER A 206 12.93 20.39 -4.53
N SER A 207 12.75 19.30 -5.27
CA SER A 207 12.90 19.23 -6.73
C SER A 207 11.78 18.41 -7.36
N LEU A 208 11.75 18.31 -8.70
CA LEU A 208 10.74 17.50 -9.40
C LEU A 208 10.72 16.04 -8.92
N SER A 209 11.88 15.50 -8.56
CA SER A 209 12.04 14.11 -8.11
C SER A 209 11.56 13.87 -6.68
N GLY A 210 11.25 14.93 -5.91
CA GLY A 210 10.70 14.83 -4.56
C GLY A 210 11.36 15.78 -3.56
N ILE A 211 11.33 15.40 -2.28
CA ILE A 211 11.82 16.19 -1.15
C ILE A 211 12.82 15.37 -0.36
N ARG A 212 13.99 15.95 -0.08
CA ARG A 212 14.94 15.40 0.88
C ARG A 212 14.87 16.17 2.17
N GLY A 213 14.51 15.50 3.25
CA GLY A 213 14.40 16.06 4.58
C GLY A 213 15.26 15.34 5.60
N ARG A 214 15.42 15.97 6.77
CA ARG A 214 16.00 15.33 7.94
C ARG A 214 15.37 15.87 9.22
N TRP A 215 15.41 15.04 10.26
CA TRP A 215 14.89 15.42 11.58
C TRP A 215 15.73 14.87 12.72
N ARG A 216 15.64 15.51 13.90
CA ARG A 216 16.18 14.98 15.16
C ARG A 216 15.43 15.56 16.37
N SER A 217 15.61 14.91 17.53
CA SER A 217 15.07 15.39 18.81
C SER A 217 15.82 16.63 19.32
N THR A 218 15.08 17.64 19.75
CA THR A 218 15.67 18.83 20.41
C THR A 218 16.22 18.53 21.81
N ARG A 219 15.68 17.53 22.52
CA ARG A 219 16.23 17.07 23.81
C ARG A 219 17.52 16.26 23.66
N GLN A 220 17.84 15.77 22.46
CA GLN A 220 19.03 14.96 22.18
C GLN A 220 19.80 15.49 20.97
N PRO A 221 20.30 16.74 21.02
CA PRO A 221 20.87 17.43 19.84
C PRO A 221 22.16 16.78 19.32
N HIS A 222 22.83 15.95 20.12
CA HIS A 222 24.04 15.22 19.74
C HIS A 222 23.77 13.93 18.95
N GLN A 223 22.53 13.46 18.89
CA GLN A 223 22.20 12.31 18.07
C GLN A 223 22.30 12.62 16.57
N PRO A 224 22.66 11.63 15.74
CA PRO A 224 22.69 11.81 14.30
C PRO A 224 21.29 12.15 13.78
N TRP A 225 21.26 12.92 12.70
CA TRP A 225 20.03 13.22 11.98
C TRP A 225 19.44 11.95 11.38
N SER A 226 18.12 11.81 11.49
CA SER A 226 17.37 10.80 10.75
C SER A 226 16.97 11.37 9.39
N LEU A 227 17.27 10.65 8.31
CA LEU A 227 16.90 11.07 6.97
C LEU A 227 15.46 10.65 6.67
N LEU A 228 14.71 11.55 6.04
CA LEU A 228 13.33 11.35 5.60
C LEU A 228 13.21 11.91 4.19
N ASN A 229 13.11 11.03 3.20
CA ASN A 229 13.01 11.41 1.80
C ASN A 229 11.64 11.04 1.25
N PHE A 230 10.97 11.97 0.59
CA PHE A 230 9.89 11.69 -0.34
C PHE A 230 10.48 11.64 -1.75
N ILE A 231 10.29 10.53 -2.45
CA ILE A 231 10.69 10.34 -3.85
C ILE A 231 9.40 10.16 -4.65
N ALA A 232 9.17 11.08 -5.59
CA ALA A 232 7.94 11.13 -6.36
C ALA A 232 7.81 9.93 -7.31
N PRO A 233 6.58 9.41 -7.55
CA PRO A 233 5.33 9.86 -6.92
C PRO A 233 5.02 9.15 -5.60
N ASN A 234 5.73 8.09 -5.25
CA ASN A 234 5.14 7.04 -4.43
C ASN A 234 6.02 6.44 -3.33
N LEU A 235 7.21 6.96 -3.07
CA LEU A 235 8.09 6.44 -2.03
C LEU A 235 8.33 7.47 -0.92
N VAL A 236 8.11 7.06 0.33
CA VAL A 236 8.67 7.73 1.51
C VAL A 236 9.69 6.80 2.18
N LEU A 237 10.89 7.30 2.41
CA LEU A 237 12.03 6.53 2.90
C LEU A 237 12.58 7.14 4.19
N TYR A 238 12.54 6.37 5.26
CA TYR A 238 13.24 6.62 6.51
C TYR A 238 14.53 5.83 6.55
N GLN A 239 15.66 6.51 6.71
CA GLN A 239 16.97 5.87 6.82
C GLN A 239 17.65 6.25 8.12
N SER A 240 18.18 5.23 8.80
CA SER A 240 19.06 5.38 9.94
C SER A 240 20.33 4.58 9.69
N ASP A 241 21.46 5.28 9.73
CA ASP A 241 22.78 4.67 9.66
C ASP A 241 23.56 5.09 10.91
N ASN A 242 24.02 4.08 11.67
CA ASN A 242 24.95 4.27 12.76
C ASN A 242 26.31 3.71 12.37
N SER A 243 27.06 4.55 11.63
CA SER A 243 28.39 4.26 11.11
C SER A 243 29.37 3.75 12.17
N ASN A 244 29.25 4.20 13.41
CA ASN A 244 30.11 3.78 14.53
C ASN A 244 29.91 2.30 14.92
N THR A 245 28.74 1.73 14.65
CA THR A 245 28.40 0.34 15.01
C THR A 245 28.29 -0.59 13.80
N GLY A 246 28.36 -0.03 12.58
CA GLY A 246 28.07 -0.75 11.32
C GLY A 246 26.61 -1.18 11.17
N LYS A 247 25.71 -0.71 12.05
CA LYS A 247 24.27 -1.01 12.00
C LYS A 247 23.56 0.00 11.13
N PHE A 248 22.81 -0.50 10.16
CA PHE A 248 21.97 0.33 9.29
C PHE A 248 20.62 -0.33 9.07
N GLY A 249 19.61 0.49 8.79
CA GLY A 249 18.27 0.03 8.50
C GLY A 249 17.36 1.20 8.15
N GLY A 250 16.08 0.87 7.94
CA GLY A 250 15.12 1.87 7.54
C GLY A 250 13.72 1.34 7.39
N VAL A 251 12.81 2.27 7.10
CA VAL A 251 11.42 2.00 6.76
C VAL A 251 11.17 2.58 5.37
N VAL A 252 10.73 1.71 4.48
CA VAL A 252 10.39 2.01 3.09
C VAL A 252 8.87 1.95 2.99
N LEU A 253 8.26 3.06 2.60
CA LEU A 253 6.81 3.19 2.48
C LEU A 253 6.46 3.54 1.04
N TYR A 254 6.07 2.53 0.27
CA TYR A 254 5.54 2.76 -1.07
C TYR A 254 4.02 2.93 -1.04
N SER A 255 3.50 3.63 -2.04
CA SER A 255 2.06 3.85 -2.22
C SER A 255 1.59 3.59 -3.65
N LEU A 256 0.38 3.07 -3.77
CA LEU A 256 -0.32 2.85 -5.03
C LEU A 256 -1.70 3.51 -4.90
N PRO A 257 -1.93 4.64 -5.56
CA PRO A 257 -3.23 5.31 -5.53
C PRO A 257 -4.25 4.49 -6.31
N LEU A 258 -5.20 3.87 -5.61
CA LEU A 258 -6.23 3.02 -6.22
C LEU A 258 -7.40 3.87 -6.76
N SER A 259 -7.83 4.87 -6.00
CA SER A 259 -8.92 5.81 -6.31
C SER A 259 -8.79 7.11 -5.51
N LYS A 260 -9.75 8.04 -5.66
CA LYS A 260 -9.87 9.27 -4.85
C LYS A 260 -9.97 9.00 -3.34
N ASP A 261 -10.45 7.82 -2.97
CA ASP A 261 -10.73 7.46 -1.58
C ASP A 261 -9.97 6.21 -1.13
N ARG A 262 -9.04 5.72 -1.96
CA ARG A 262 -8.26 4.53 -1.62
C ARG A 262 -6.84 4.61 -2.11
N CYS A 263 -5.93 4.21 -1.24
CA CYS A 263 -4.51 4.04 -1.53
C CYS A 263 -4.04 2.72 -0.95
N ARG A 264 -3.30 1.92 -1.71
CA ARG A 264 -2.60 0.75 -1.20
C ARG A 264 -1.20 1.14 -0.76
N VAL A 265 -0.80 0.69 0.42
CA VAL A 265 0.52 0.97 0.98
C VAL A 265 1.33 -0.30 1.15
N PHE A 266 2.63 -0.17 0.91
CA PHE A 266 3.63 -1.21 1.09
C PHE A 266 4.62 -0.71 2.11
N VAL A 267 4.68 -1.36 3.27
CA VAL A 267 5.59 -1.01 4.34
C VAL A 267 6.63 -2.12 4.43
N ARG A 268 7.88 -1.76 4.15
CA ARG A 268 9.04 -2.65 4.29
C ARG A 268 10.00 -2.09 5.32
N ASN A 269 10.21 -2.85 6.39
CA ASN A 269 11.27 -2.52 7.36
C ASN A 269 12.46 -3.40 7.05
N TYR A 270 13.67 -2.83 7.10
CA TYR A 270 14.88 -3.55 6.79
C TYR A 270 16.04 -3.14 7.66
N GLY A 271 17.04 -4.01 7.76
CA GLY A 271 18.30 -3.72 8.44
C GLY A 271 19.12 -4.97 8.75
N ASN A 272 20.35 -4.76 9.20
CA ASN A 272 21.30 -5.83 9.53
C ASN A 272 21.35 -6.19 11.02
N PHE A 273 20.50 -5.58 11.86
CA PHE A 273 20.53 -5.70 13.32
C PHE A 273 19.32 -6.46 13.90
N PHE A 274 18.49 -7.10 13.07
CA PHE A 274 17.31 -7.83 13.53
C PHE A 274 17.69 -9.10 14.33
N PRO A 275 17.19 -9.28 15.58
CA PRO A 275 17.35 -10.52 16.34
C PRO A 275 16.80 -11.74 15.61
N TRP A 276 17.42 -12.91 15.85
CA TRP A 276 17.05 -14.16 15.18
C TRP A 276 15.60 -14.58 15.43
N GLN A 277 15.04 -14.25 16.60
CA GLN A 277 13.65 -14.54 16.94
C GLN A 277 12.67 -13.88 15.97
N MET A 278 12.95 -12.64 15.53
CA MET A 278 12.13 -11.96 14.53
C MET A 278 12.25 -12.61 13.15
N LYS A 279 13.40 -13.21 12.83
CA LYS A 279 13.60 -13.91 11.54
C LYS A 279 12.82 -15.22 11.45
N LEU A 280 12.48 -15.83 12.59
CA LEU A 280 11.67 -17.05 12.66
C LEU A 280 10.17 -16.78 12.88
N MET A 281 9.81 -15.53 13.16
CA MET A 281 8.43 -15.15 13.44
C MET A 281 7.59 -15.23 12.15
N PRO A 282 6.45 -15.95 12.15
CA PRO A 282 5.55 -15.96 11.00
C PRO A 282 5.06 -14.54 10.67
N ARG A 283 5.03 -14.18 9.39
CA ARG A 283 4.58 -12.85 8.92
C ARG A 283 3.24 -12.43 9.52
N TRP A 284 2.24 -13.32 9.47
CA TRP A 284 0.90 -13.01 10.00
C TRP A 284 0.90 -12.64 11.49
N PHE A 285 1.83 -13.19 12.28
CA PHE A 285 1.93 -12.91 13.71
C PHE A 285 2.54 -11.53 13.96
N ASP A 286 3.63 -11.17 13.26
CA ASP A 286 4.17 -9.79 13.22
C ASP A 286 3.08 -8.78 12.83
N HIS A 287 2.29 -9.13 11.82
CA HIS A 287 1.23 -8.27 11.30
C HIS A 287 0.15 -8.00 12.34
N ILE A 288 -0.36 -9.04 13.03
CA ILE A 288 -1.38 -8.89 14.08
C ILE A 288 -0.83 -8.14 15.30
N MET A 289 0.38 -8.46 15.72
CA MET A 289 0.93 -7.99 17.00
C MET A 289 1.53 -6.59 16.92
N ILE A 290 1.99 -6.17 15.75
CA ILE A 290 2.74 -4.91 15.59
C ILE A 290 2.13 -4.07 14.46
N ARG A 291 2.15 -4.57 13.22
CA ARG A 291 1.90 -3.73 12.03
C ARG A 291 0.49 -3.18 11.94
N ASN A 292 -0.50 -4.04 12.22
CA ASN A 292 -1.90 -3.63 12.23
C ASN A 292 -2.14 -2.58 13.32
N ILE A 293 -1.50 -2.71 14.48
CA ILE A 293 -1.69 -1.76 15.60
C ILE A 293 -1.19 -0.37 15.22
N ILE A 294 0.00 -0.29 14.61
CA ILE A 294 0.60 0.98 14.16
C ILE A 294 -0.33 1.66 13.15
N LEU A 295 -0.64 1.02 12.01
CA LEU A 295 -1.44 1.68 10.97
C LEU A 295 -2.90 1.93 11.38
N GLU A 296 -3.47 1.12 12.28
CA GLU A 296 -4.80 1.40 12.86
C GLU A 296 -4.80 2.56 13.86
N GLY A 297 -3.65 2.89 14.46
CA GLY A 297 -3.51 4.05 15.34
C GLY A 297 -3.81 5.37 14.62
N ASP A 298 -3.42 5.48 13.34
CA ASP A 298 -3.60 6.69 12.53
C ASP A 298 -4.90 6.66 11.71
N LEU A 299 -5.39 5.47 11.34
CA LEU A 299 -6.42 5.27 10.32
C LEU A 299 -7.64 6.18 10.47
N GLN A 300 -8.28 6.18 11.64
CA GLN A 300 -9.52 6.93 11.85
C GLN A 300 -9.27 8.44 11.94
N ILE A 301 -8.11 8.84 12.45
CA ILE A 301 -7.71 10.24 12.57
C ILE A 301 -7.59 10.83 11.16
N VAL A 302 -6.87 10.14 10.27
CA VAL A 302 -6.67 10.59 8.88
C VAL A 302 -7.98 10.56 8.08
N VAL A 303 -8.82 9.53 8.27
CA VAL A 303 -10.15 9.47 7.63
C VAL A 303 -11.01 10.67 8.03
N GLU A 304 -11.10 10.98 9.31
CA GLU A 304 -11.92 12.10 9.76
C GLU A 304 -11.28 13.45 9.41
N GLN A 305 -9.95 13.57 9.47
CA GLN A 305 -9.22 14.75 9.00
C GLN A 305 -9.57 15.06 7.55
N LYS A 306 -9.49 14.06 6.65
CA LYS A 306 -9.90 14.19 5.26
C LYS A 306 -11.34 14.69 5.16
N ARG A 307 -12.30 14.02 5.80
CA ARG A 307 -13.71 14.42 5.76
C ARG A 307 -13.95 15.85 6.24
N GLN A 308 -13.25 16.29 7.28
CA GLN A 308 -13.35 17.65 7.79
C GLN A 308 -12.79 18.67 6.78
N ILE A 309 -11.65 18.39 6.17
CA ILE A 309 -11.07 19.24 5.11
C ILE A 309 -12.03 19.36 3.92
N GLU A 310 -12.59 18.23 3.47
CA GLU A 310 -13.57 18.20 2.37
C GLU A 310 -14.84 18.97 2.70
N ARG A 311 -15.38 18.83 3.92
CA ARG A 311 -16.56 19.58 4.40
C ARG A 311 -16.33 21.07 4.49
N LEU A 312 -15.13 21.50 4.89
CA LEU A 312 -14.80 22.92 5.01
C LEU A 312 -14.67 23.58 3.64
N GLY A 313 -14.26 22.84 2.61
CA GLY A 313 -14.14 23.35 1.23
C GLY A 313 -13.12 24.49 1.08
N LYS A 314 -12.17 24.61 2.02
CA LYS A 314 -11.14 25.66 2.05
C LYS A 314 -9.78 25.11 1.67
N SER A 315 -8.86 25.99 1.27
CA SER A 315 -7.47 25.62 1.06
C SER A 315 -6.81 25.19 2.38
N LEU A 316 -5.80 24.31 2.32
CA LEU A 316 -5.07 23.87 3.53
C LEU A 316 -4.40 25.05 4.24
N LYS A 317 -3.94 26.05 3.48
CA LYS A 317 -3.38 27.30 3.99
C LYS A 317 -4.31 28.06 4.93
N GLU A 318 -5.63 27.97 4.75
CA GLU A 318 -6.61 28.66 5.60
C GLU A 318 -6.96 27.88 6.87
N ILE A 319 -6.84 26.55 6.84
CA ILE A 319 -7.34 25.68 7.91
C ILE A 319 -6.23 25.03 8.74
N TYR A 320 -4.99 24.95 8.23
CA TYR A 320 -3.84 24.44 8.97
C TYR A 320 -3.14 25.57 9.73
N LEU A 321 -2.67 25.24 10.95
CA LEU A 321 -1.77 26.09 11.73
C LEU A 321 -0.44 25.34 11.94
N PRO A 322 0.44 25.29 10.92
CA PRO A 322 1.65 24.50 10.99
C PRO A 322 2.69 25.10 11.94
N LEU A 323 3.36 24.26 12.70
CA LEU A 323 4.49 24.62 13.55
C LEU A 323 5.80 24.20 12.88
N LYS A 324 6.81 25.07 12.90
CA LYS A 324 8.14 24.74 12.34
C LYS A 324 8.79 23.51 13.00
N THR A 325 8.42 23.22 14.24
CA THR A 325 8.97 22.14 15.06
C THR A 325 8.28 20.79 14.87
N SER A 326 7.27 20.69 13.99
CA SER A 326 6.57 19.44 13.65
C SER A 326 6.21 19.34 12.17
N ASP A 327 5.78 20.43 11.54
CA ASP A 327 5.06 20.39 10.27
C ASP A 327 5.88 20.86 9.06
N THR A 328 7.18 21.14 9.24
CA THR A 328 8.02 21.70 8.17
C THR A 328 8.02 20.85 6.89
N LEU A 329 8.15 19.52 7.03
CA LEU A 329 8.13 18.60 5.88
C LEU A 329 6.72 18.44 5.30
N VAL A 330 5.68 18.40 6.14
CA VAL A 330 4.26 18.36 5.75
C VAL A 330 3.90 19.54 4.84
N VAL A 331 4.24 20.76 5.28
CA VAL A 331 4.01 21.98 4.50
C VAL A 331 4.81 21.96 3.21
N GLU A 332 6.07 21.50 3.24
CA GLU A 332 6.89 21.40 2.04
C GLU A 332 6.31 20.42 1.02
N TYR A 333 5.76 19.27 1.44
CA TYR A 333 5.07 18.33 0.56
C TYR A 333 3.84 18.94 -0.10
N ARG A 334 3.00 19.66 0.66
CA ARG A 334 1.83 20.34 0.09
C ARG A 334 2.22 21.45 -0.89
N LYS A 335 3.34 22.15 -0.65
CA LYS A 335 3.91 23.12 -1.60
C LYS A 335 4.53 22.44 -2.83
N TRP A 336 5.17 21.29 -2.66
CA TRP A 336 5.68 20.48 -3.76
C TRP A 336 4.54 20.06 -4.69
N LEU A 337 3.42 19.64 -4.11
CA LEU A 337 2.18 19.39 -4.86
C LEU A 337 1.75 20.67 -5.60
N ASP A 338 1.68 21.85 -4.95
CA ASP A 338 1.33 23.12 -5.63
C ASP A 338 2.23 23.42 -6.84
N LYS A 339 3.52 23.10 -6.73
CA LYS A 339 4.54 23.44 -7.72
C LYS A 339 4.62 22.44 -8.87
N PHE A 340 4.54 21.15 -8.59
CA PHE A 340 4.84 20.06 -9.53
C PHE A 340 3.64 19.12 -9.75
N GLY A 341 2.73 19.03 -8.79
CA GLY A 341 1.70 17.99 -8.71
C GLY A 341 0.36 18.32 -9.35
N GLN A 342 0.20 19.47 -10.01
CA GLN A 342 -1.10 19.90 -10.56
C GLN A 342 -1.71 18.89 -11.56
N GLY A 343 -0.87 18.17 -12.31
CA GLY A 343 -1.29 17.12 -13.23
C GLY A 343 -1.66 15.78 -12.57
N LEU A 344 -1.38 15.58 -11.27
CA LEU A 344 -1.71 14.34 -10.55
C LEU A 344 -3.23 14.22 -10.35
N PRO A 345 -3.83 13.03 -10.54
CA PRO A 345 -5.22 12.82 -10.19
C PRO A 345 -5.44 13.03 -8.69
N PHE A 346 -6.57 13.64 -8.34
CA PHE A 346 -6.96 13.96 -6.96
C PHE A 346 -5.97 14.89 -6.22
N TYR A 347 -5.16 15.65 -6.96
CA TYR A 347 -4.21 16.63 -6.43
C TYR A 347 -4.85 17.64 -5.46
N GLN A 348 -4.22 17.85 -4.29
CA GLN A 348 -4.51 18.93 -3.34
C GLN A 348 -3.20 19.44 -2.74
N GLY A 349 -2.76 20.62 -3.15
CA GLY A 349 -1.61 21.32 -2.61
C GLY A 349 -1.96 22.18 -1.39
N TYR A 350 -1.05 23.06 -0.99
CA TYR A 350 -1.19 23.88 0.22
C TYR A 350 -2.15 25.05 -0.02
N SER A 351 -2.05 25.67 -1.19
CA SER A 351 -2.83 26.86 -1.54
C SER A 351 -4.00 26.56 -2.48
N SER A 352 -4.07 25.35 -3.04
CA SER A 352 -5.18 24.96 -3.92
C SER A 352 -6.50 24.83 -3.15
N GLU A 353 -7.54 25.47 -3.66
CA GLU A 353 -8.93 25.16 -3.31
C GLU A 353 -9.38 23.98 -4.18
N LYS A 354 -9.88 22.90 -3.57
CA LYS A 354 -10.55 21.82 -4.31
C LYS A 354 -12.04 22.15 -4.38
N ASP A 355 -12.60 22.19 -5.59
CA ASP A 355 -14.05 22.11 -5.76
C ASP A 355 -14.49 20.68 -5.45
N PHE A 356 -14.83 20.42 -4.20
CA PHE A 356 -15.49 19.19 -3.81
C PHE A 356 -16.94 19.28 -4.27
N HIS A 357 -17.20 18.91 -5.53
CA HIS A 357 -18.57 18.83 -6.04
C HIS A 357 -19.42 17.99 -5.06
N SER A 358 -20.45 18.64 -4.49
CA SER A 358 -21.29 18.13 -3.41
C SER A 358 -22.03 16.82 -3.72
N ASN A 359 -22.10 16.43 -5.01
CA ASN A 359 -22.73 15.19 -5.47
C ASN A 359 -21.83 13.94 -5.34
N GLU A 360 -20.53 14.09 -5.03
CA GLU A 360 -19.60 12.96 -4.80
C GLU A 360 -19.43 12.58 -3.33
N LEU A 361 -20.13 13.26 -2.40
CA LEU A 361 -20.27 12.82 -1.00
C LEU A 361 -21.19 11.59 -0.92
N GLN A 362 -20.97 10.60 -1.79
CA GLN A 362 -21.65 9.33 -1.69
C GLN A 362 -21.06 8.63 -0.47
N GLU A 363 -21.93 8.28 0.48
CA GLU A 363 -21.66 7.39 1.60
C GLU A 363 -21.26 5.99 1.10
N ASN A 364 -20.18 5.87 0.34
CA ASN A 364 -19.50 4.60 0.22
C ASN A 364 -18.94 4.34 1.60
N SER A 365 -19.62 3.45 2.34
CA SER A 365 -19.14 2.93 3.60
C SER A 365 -17.81 2.23 3.34
N LEU A 366 -16.71 3.00 3.32
CA LEU A 366 -15.36 2.47 3.29
C LEU A 366 -15.29 1.54 4.50
N THR A 367 -15.26 0.24 4.23
CA THR A 367 -15.23 -0.73 5.29
C THR A 367 -13.87 -0.59 5.95
N LEU A 368 -13.87 -0.11 7.20
CA LEU A 368 -12.67 0.01 8.02
C LEU A 368 -12.28 -1.35 8.63
N ASP A 369 -12.63 -2.43 7.94
CA ASP A 369 -12.39 -3.79 8.39
C ASP A 369 -11.03 -4.28 7.90
N ARG A 370 -10.31 -4.96 8.80
CA ARG A 370 -9.00 -5.51 8.50
C ARG A 370 -9.05 -6.62 7.44
N LEU A 371 -10.17 -7.31 7.30
CA LEU A 371 -10.30 -8.46 6.41
C LEU A 371 -10.09 -8.03 4.96
N SER A 372 -10.85 -7.03 4.52
CA SER A 372 -10.80 -6.47 3.16
C SER A 372 -9.54 -5.63 2.93
N GLN A 373 -9.11 -4.86 3.92
CA GLN A 373 -7.99 -3.94 3.79
C GLN A 373 -6.62 -4.61 3.82
N HIS A 374 -6.49 -5.80 4.42
CA HIS A 374 -5.20 -6.45 4.60
C HIS A 374 -5.26 -7.98 4.50
N THR A 375 -6.09 -8.63 5.31
CA THR A 375 -6.03 -10.10 5.48
C THR A 375 -6.22 -10.83 4.17
N GLN A 376 -7.15 -10.40 3.30
CA GLN A 376 -7.38 -11.03 2.00
C GLN A 376 -6.29 -10.74 0.96
N ILE A 377 -5.49 -9.68 1.17
CA ILE A 377 -4.43 -9.24 0.26
C ILE A 377 -3.10 -9.92 0.63
N CYS A 378 -2.82 -10.08 1.93
CA CYS A 378 -1.61 -10.73 2.44
C CYS A 378 -1.79 -12.25 2.45
N SER A 379 -0.98 -12.99 1.67
CA SER A 379 -1.07 -14.45 1.56
C SER A 379 -0.92 -15.15 2.92
N SER A 380 0.02 -14.69 3.74
CA SER A 380 0.30 -15.27 5.06
C SER A 380 -0.88 -15.08 6.02
N CYS A 381 -1.47 -13.88 6.06
CA CYS A 381 -2.64 -13.59 6.88
C CYS A 381 -3.89 -14.32 6.38
N ASN A 382 -4.11 -14.35 5.07
CA ASN A 382 -5.24 -15.07 4.47
C ASN A 382 -5.17 -16.57 4.79
N GLN A 383 -3.99 -17.18 4.65
CA GLN A 383 -3.78 -18.59 4.98
C GLN A 383 -4.02 -18.86 6.46
N ALA A 384 -3.43 -18.06 7.36
CA ALA A 384 -3.63 -18.19 8.79
C ALA A 384 -5.11 -18.02 9.18
N TYR A 385 -5.82 -17.08 8.57
CA TYR A 385 -7.25 -16.86 8.74
C TYR A 385 -8.08 -18.09 8.30
N ARG A 386 -7.82 -18.63 7.10
CA ARG A 386 -8.51 -19.81 6.57
C ARG A 386 -8.29 -21.05 7.44
N VAL A 387 -7.05 -21.30 7.84
CA VAL A 387 -6.71 -22.41 8.75
C VAL A 387 -7.41 -22.24 10.09
N THR A 388 -7.36 -21.03 10.67
CA THR A 388 -8.02 -20.76 11.95
C THR A 388 -9.53 -20.96 11.88
N ASN A 389 -10.17 -20.50 10.80
CA ASN A 389 -11.61 -20.66 10.61
C ASN A 389 -12.00 -22.12 10.39
N PHE A 390 -11.23 -22.86 9.60
CA PHE A 390 -11.43 -24.29 9.39
C PHE A 390 -11.26 -25.09 10.70
N SER A 391 -10.17 -24.86 11.44
CA SER A 391 -9.93 -25.49 12.74
C SER A 391 -11.07 -25.22 13.72
N LYS A 392 -11.60 -23.99 13.76
CA LYS A 392 -12.77 -23.67 14.58
C LYS A 392 -13.98 -24.52 14.21
N GLN A 393 -14.30 -24.65 12.92
CA GLN A 393 -15.44 -25.45 12.46
C GLN A 393 -15.28 -26.93 12.83
N ILE A 394 -14.09 -27.49 12.63
CA ILE A 394 -13.78 -28.88 13.01
C ILE A 394 -13.92 -29.08 14.52
N LEU A 395 -13.41 -28.17 15.34
CA LEU A 395 -13.49 -28.26 16.80
C LEU A 395 -14.93 -28.17 17.32
N ILE A 396 -15.78 -27.34 16.70
CA ILE A 396 -17.22 -27.29 17.03
C ILE A 396 -17.90 -28.62 16.66
N GLY A 397 -17.63 -29.16 15.47
CA GLY A 397 -18.15 -30.46 15.05
C GLY A 397 -17.71 -31.59 15.98
N LEU A 398 -16.43 -31.60 16.37
CA LEU A 398 -15.87 -32.57 17.33
C LEU A 398 -16.53 -32.46 18.70
N ALA A 399 -16.76 -31.24 19.20
CA ALA A 399 -17.47 -31.02 20.46
C ALA A 399 -18.89 -31.59 20.43
N ILE A 400 -19.64 -31.37 19.34
CA ILE A 400 -20.99 -31.92 19.15
C ILE A 400 -20.96 -33.45 19.08
N ALA A 401 -20.02 -34.02 18.32
CA ALA A 401 -19.88 -35.47 18.18
C ALA A 401 -19.52 -36.15 19.51
N LEU A 402 -18.59 -35.56 20.29
CA LEU A 402 -18.19 -36.07 21.59
C LEU A 402 -19.30 -35.92 22.64
N ALA A 403 -20.08 -34.83 22.59
CA ALA A 403 -21.26 -34.67 23.43
C ALA A 403 -22.32 -35.74 23.11
N ALA A 404 -22.58 -36.01 21.82
CA ALA A 404 -23.47 -37.07 21.40
C ALA A 404 -22.97 -38.46 21.85
N LEU A 405 -21.68 -38.75 21.69
CA LEU A 405 -21.07 -40.00 22.18
C LEU A 405 -21.22 -40.16 23.69
N ALA A 406 -21.00 -39.09 24.46
CA ALA A 406 -21.16 -39.10 25.90
C ALA A 406 -22.60 -39.39 26.34
N ILE A 407 -23.61 -38.94 25.57
CA ILE A 407 -25.02 -39.22 25.82
C ILE A 407 -25.37 -40.68 25.46
N LEU A 408 -24.86 -41.18 24.33
CA LEU A 408 -25.23 -42.48 23.78
C LEU A 408 -24.45 -43.66 24.39
N THR A 409 -23.30 -43.42 25.02
CA THR A 409 -22.46 -44.49 25.57
C THR A 409 -22.85 -44.86 27.00
N ASP A 410 -23.00 -46.16 27.23
CA ASP A 410 -23.17 -46.75 28.57
C ASP A 410 -21.83 -47.15 29.20
N ASN A 411 -20.72 -47.01 28.47
CA ASN A 411 -19.39 -47.35 28.99
C ASN A 411 -18.92 -46.26 29.96
N SER A 412 -18.73 -46.65 31.22
CA SER A 412 -18.35 -45.78 32.34
C SER A 412 -16.99 -45.10 32.17
N TRP A 413 -16.09 -45.65 31.35
CA TRP A 413 -14.80 -45.04 31.02
C TRP A 413 -14.87 -44.10 29.82
N VAL A 414 -15.68 -44.43 28.81
CA VAL A 414 -15.80 -43.62 27.59
C VAL A 414 -16.54 -42.32 27.85
N LYS A 415 -17.59 -42.36 28.69
CA LYS A 415 -18.41 -41.17 29.03
C LYS A 415 -17.58 -39.99 29.57
N PRO A 416 -16.77 -40.11 30.65
CA PRO A 416 -16.00 -38.98 31.17
C PRO A 416 -14.93 -38.49 30.19
N VAL A 417 -14.31 -39.39 29.42
CA VAL A 417 -13.31 -39.02 28.40
C VAL A 417 -13.96 -38.23 27.26
N ALA A 418 -15.13 -38.65 26.79
CA ALA A 418 -15.89 -37.94 25.76
C ALA A 418 -16.33 -36.55 26.24
N VAL A 419 -16.80 -36.43 27.49
CA VAL A 419 -17.14 -35.12 28.09
C VAL A 419 -15.91 -34.21 28.17
N ALA A 420 -14.78 -34.71 28.71
CA ALA A 420 -13.56 -33.92 28.84
C ALA A 420 -13.01 -33.48 27.48
N GLY A 421 -12.98 -34.38 26.50
CA GLY A 421 -12.58 -34.07 25.12
C GLY A 421 -13.50 -33.05 24.45
N GLY A 422 -14.82 -33.17 24.66
CA GLY A 422 -15.80 -32.21 24.17
C GLY A 422 -15.60 -30.81 24.74
N LEU A 423 -15.38 -30.71 26.06
CA LEU A 423 -15.07 -29.44 26.72
C LEU A 423 -13.76 -28.82 26.22
N LEU A 424 -12.70 -29.61 26.06
CA LEU A 424 -11.44 -29.14 25.49
C LEU A 424 -11.63 -28.62 24.07
N ALA A 425 -12.41 -29.33 23.23
CA ALA A 425 -12.72 -28.91 21.88
C ALA A 425 -13.47 -27.56 21.85
N VAL A 426 -14.41 -27.32 22.78
CA VAL A 426 -15.08 -26.02 22.94
C VAL A 426 -14.10 -24.91 23.31
N VAL A 427 -13.20 -25.15 24.27
CA VAL A 427 -12.17 -24.17 24.68
C VAL A 427 -11.25 -23.80 23.52
N LEU A 428 -10.79 -24.80 22.77
CA LEU A 428 -9.95 -24.59 21.59
C LEU A 428 -10.71 -23.88 20.47
N ALA A 429 -12.00 -24.18 20.25
CA ALA A 429 -12.84 -23.49 19.28
C ALA A 429 -13.00 -22.01 19.64
N PHE A 430 -13.17 -21.70 20.94
CA PHE A 430 -13.23 -20.33 21.43
C PHE A 430 -11.90 -19.60 21.24
N ALA A 431 -10.76 -20.25 21.51
CA ALA A 431 -9.43 -19.70 21.24
C ALA A 431 -9.23 -19.41 19.75
N ALA A 432 -9.62 -20.34 18.87
CA ALA A 432 -9.60 -20.16 17.42
C ALA A 432 -10.51 -19.01 16.98
N GLN A 433 -11.70 -18.86 17.58
CA GLN A 433 -12.58 -17.73 17.31
C GLN A 433 -11.95 -16.39 17.74
N LYS A 434 -11.29 -16.32 18.91
CA LYS A 434 -10.56 -15.13 19.35
C LYS A 434 -9.39 -14.77 18.43
N LEU A 435 -8.70 -15.77 17.88
CA LEU A 435 -7.65 -15.54 16.89
C LEU A 435 -8.25 -15.08 15.55
N LYS A 436 -9.34 -15.71 15.10
CA LYS A 436 -10.07 -15.34 13.88
C LYS A 436 -10.48 -13.87 13.87
N THR A 437 -11.02 -13.35 14.99
CA THR A 437 -11.42 -11.94 15.07
C THR A 437 -10.25 -10.97 14.98
N LYS A 438 -9.00 -11.40 15.25
CA LYS A 438 -7.79 -10.61 14.98
C LYS A 438 -7.49 -10.49 13.48
N PHE A 439 -8.13 -11.23 12.59
CA PHE A 439 -8.02 -11.03 11.14
C PHE A 439 -9.18 -10.23 10.56
N GLU A 440 -10.32 -10.19 11.26
CA GLU A 440 -11.57 -9.57 10.77
C GLU A 440 -11.88 -8.20 11.37
N ARG A 441 -11.16 -7.81 12.44
CA ARG A 441 -11.48 -6.66 13.28
C ARG A 441 -12.00 -5.47 12.47
N ALA A 442 -13.28 -5.15 12.66
CA ALA A 442 -13.82 -3.87 12.24
C ALA A 442 -13.23 -2.79 13.16
N TYR A 443 -12.70 -1.73 12.57
CA TYR A 443 -12.26 -0.60 13.36
C TYR A 443 -13.48 0.19 13.82
N THR A 444 -13.88 0.01 15.08
CA THR A 444 -14.82 0.87 15.78
C THR A 444 -14.06 1.54 16.92
N ARG A 445 -13.82 2.85 16.81
CA ARG A 445 -13.44 3.63 17.99
C ARG A 445 -14.69 3.77 18.84
N HIS A 446 -14.64 3.22 20.05
CA HIS A 446 -15.64 3.49 21.07
C HIS A 446 -15.48 4.93 21.57
#